data_AF-A0A918H001-F1
#
_entry.id   AF-A0A918H001-F1
#
_cell.length_a   1.000
_cell.length_b   1.000
_cell.length_c   1.000
_cell.angle_alpha   90.00
_cell.angle_beta   90.00
_cell.angle_gamma   90.00
#
_symmetry.space_group_name_H-M   'P 1'
#
loop_
_entity.id
_entity.type
_entity.pdbx_description
1 polymer ?
#
loop_
_entity_poly.entity_id
_entity_poly.type
_entity_poly.pdbx_seq_one_letter_code
_entity_poly.pdbx_strand_id
1 'polypeptide(L)'
;MGKWCGMDHEGHSPQRLKLRRDGPKRHRFGGLDGRVLARSAQPVWTTANAARTRAARSTIPKTIRRQAVSATADHAEERTNPAARLGFEPGQVVQEIGFDDDVDHELREGIEAIIGQDLVDEEYDDVADGVVLWFRDEDGDLTDALVDTISLLEDGGVIWLLTPKTGRDGYIEPSDISDAAQTAGLSQTKSISVAKEWSGSRLVAPKAGRR
;
A
#
# COMPACT_ATOMS: atom_id res chain seq x y z
N MET A 1 -42.51 -33.73 -40.41
CA MET A 1 -43.29 -32.69 -41.12
C MET A 1 -42.79 -31.31 -40.68
N GLY A 2 -42.43 -30.43 -41.63
CA GLY A 2 -42.01 -29.00 -41.48
C GLY A 2 -40.57 -28.83 -40.97
N LYS A 3 -39.48 -28.50 -41.71
CA LYS A 3 -39.20 -27.61 -42.85
C LYS A 3 -39.56 -26.12 -42.63
N TRP A 4 -38.52 -25.27 -42.45
CA TRP A 4 -38.06 -24.14 -43.30
C TRP A 4 -37.15 -23.22 -42.45
N CYS A 5 -35.85 -23.17 -42.77
CA CYS A 5 -35.12 -22.04 -43.41
C CYS A 5 -35.05 -20.79 -42.53
N GLY A 6 -33.88 -20.27 -42.12
CA GLY A 6 -32.60 -20.22 -42.82
C GLY A 6 -32.34 -18.76 -43.20
N MET A 7 -31.33 -18.13 -42.60
CA MET A 7 -30.67 -16.93 -43.13
C MET A 7 -29.37 -16.70 -42.35
N ASP A 8 -28.31 -17.29 -42.89
CA ASP A 8 -26.95 -16.77 -42.81
C ASP A 8 -26.91 -15.32 -43.30
N HIS A 9 -26.10 -14.46 -42.68
CA HIS A 9 -25.18 -13.60 -43.44
C HIS A 9 -24.10 -13.00 -42.54
N GLU A 10 -22.93 -13.60 -42.70
CA GLU A 10 -21.59 -13.08 -42.46
C GLU A 10 -21.39 -11.69 -43.11
N GLY A 11 -20.63 -10.80 -42.47
CA GLY A 11 -20.05 -9.66 -43.19
C GLY A 11 -19.70 -8.40 -42.39
N HIS A 12 -18.39 -8.25 -42.13
CA HIS A 12 -17.62 -7.03 -42.43
C HIS A 12 -17.72 -5.81 -41.50
N SER A 13 -16.84 -5.77 -40.48
CA SER A 13 -15.96 -4.59 -40.28
C SER A 13 -14.94 -4.56 -41.43
N PRO A 14 -14.39 -3.41 -41.88
CA PRO A 14 -14.05 -2.21 -41.12
C PRO A 14 -14.58 -0.92 -41.79
N GLN A 15 -14.24 0.28 -41.29
CA GLN A 15 -13.70 1.42 -42.08
C GLN A 15 -13.57 2.70 -41.21
N ARG A 16 -12.32 3.16 -41.09
CA ARG A 16 -11.88 4.52 -41.46
C ARG A 16 -12.14 5.67 -40.48
N LEU A 17 -11.16 5.82 -39.58
CA LEU A 17 -10.35 7.03 -39.37
C LEU A 17 -10.87 8.31 -40.06
N LYS A 18 -11.49 9.20 -39.28
CA LYS A 18 -11.53 10.63 -39.59
C LYS A 18 -10.94 11.43 -38.44
N LEU A 19 -9.62 11.57 -38.53
CA LEU A 19 -8.85 12.64 -37.93
C LEU A 19 -9.42 13.98 -38.44
N ARG A 20 -10.03 14.77 -37.57
CA ARG A 20 -10.28 16.19 -37.77
C ARG A 20 -9.83 16.94 -36.52
N ARG A 21 -8.54 17.31 -36.50
CA ARG A 21 -8.02 18.37 -35.64
C ARG A 21 -8.05 19.65 -36.47
N ASP A 22 -8.85 20.60 -36.02
CA ASP A 22 -8.78 22.00 -36.39
C ASP A 22 -8.44 22.79 -35.12
N GLY A 23 -7.41 23.63 -35.19
CA GLY A 23 -6.97 24.48 -34.08
C GLY A 23 -5.60 25.10 -34.34
N PRO A 24 -5.37 26.41 -34.04
CA PRO A 24 -4.68 27.28 -34.97
C PRO A 24 -3.27 27.74 -34.56
N LYS A 25 -2.50 28.07 -35.61
CA LYS A 25 -1.53 29.18 -35.78
C LYS A 25 -0.64 29.52 -34.56
N ARG A 26 0.59 29.00 -34.54
CA ARG A 26 1.68 29.56 -33.74
C ARG A 26 2.42 30.64 -34.52
N HIS A 27 2.31 31.88 -34.01
CA HIS A 27 3.13 33.01 -34.38
C HIS A 27 4.56 32.82 -33.89
N ARG A 28 5.49 33.23 -34.76
CA ARG A 28 6.93 33.30 -34.54
C ARG A 28 7.23 34.58 -33.76
N PHE A 29 7.92 34.48 -32.62
CA PHE A 29 8.71 35.58 -32.06
C PHE A 29 10.03 35.01 -31.54
N GLY A 30 11.12 35.63 -31.97
CA GLY A 30 12.49 35.32 -31.55
C GLY A 30 12.92 36.10 -30.31
N GLY A 31 14.04 35.67 -29.75
CA GLY A 31 14.79 36.27 -28.65
C GLY A 31 15.63 35.16 -28.01
N LEU A 32 16.89 34.96 -28.41
CA LEU A 32 18.11 35.64 -27.94
C LEU A 32 18.38 35.43 -26.43
N ASP A 33 19.49 34.71 -26.21
CA ASP A 33 20.50 34.89 -25.16
C ASP A 33 20.20 34.61 -23.67
N GLY A 34 21.21 34.02 -23.01
CA GLY A 34 21.33 33.87 -21.55
C GLY A 34 21.39 32.42 -21.11
N ARG A 35 22.52 31.70 -21.25
CA ARG A 35 23.69 31.70 -20.35
C ARG A 35 23.35 31.43 -18.86
N VAL A 36 24.02 30.38 -18.35
CA VAL A 36 24.38 30.10 -16.96
C VAL A 36 23.25 29.66 -16.03
N LEU A 37 23.32 28.41 -15.59
CA LEU A 37 23.16 27.97 -14.19
C LEU A 37 24.01 26.69 -14.06
N ALA A 38 25.23 26.84 -13.57
CA ALA A 38 25.56 26.70 -12.15
C ALA A 38 25.51 25.23 -11.71
N ARG A 39 26.72 24.65 -11.62
CA ARG A 39 27.03 23.45 -10.86
C ARG A 39 26.83 23.80 -9.37
N SER A 40 25.96 23.08 -8.68
CA SER A 40 25.95 22.96 -7.22
C SER A 40 25.75 21.46 -6.93
N ALA A 41 26.81 20.70 -6.71
CA ALA A 41 27.43 20.52 -5.39
C ALA A 41 26.36 20.17 -4.36
N GLN A 42 26.11 18.86 -4.19
CA GLN A 42 25.32 18.36 -3.09
C GLN A 42 26.12 18.50 -1.78
N PRO A 43 25.46 18.87 -0.67
CA PRO A 43 26.12 19.09 0.60
C PRO A 43 26.61 17.79 1.22
N VAL A 44 27.90 17.81 1.53
CA VAL A 44 28.59 16.90 2.44
C VAL A 44 28.00 17.03 3.84
N TRP A 45 27.56 15.91 4.40
CA TRP A 45 27.25 15.79 5.82
C TRP A 45 28.54 15.46 6.57
N THR A 46 29.09 16.48 7.23
CA THR A 46 30.01 16.34 8.38
C THR A 46 29.12 16.72 9.57
N THR A 47 29.00 15.99 10.67
CA THR A 47 30.04 15.57 11.61
C THR A 47 29.36 14.66 12.64
N ALA A 48 29.81 13.44 12.84
CA ALA A 48 29.48 12.67 14.05
C ALA A 48 30.75 12.47 14.86
N ASN A 49 30.68 13.02 16.07
CA ASN A 49 31.76 13.29 16.98
C ASN A 49 32.33 11.99 17.56
N ALA A 50 33.64 11.85 17.52
CA ALA A 50 34.37 10.84 18.29
C ALA A 50 34.39 11.26 19.77
N ALA A 51 33.86 10.42 20.65
CA ALA A 51 34.14 10.51 22.08
C ALA A 51 34.60 9.14 22.59
N ARG A 52 35.91 9.04 22.70
CA ARG A 52 36.68 7.97 23.32
C ARG A 52 36.55 8.11 24.83
N THR A 53 36.15 7.08 25.56
CA THR A 53 36.37 7.01 27.02
C THR A 53 36.67 5.60 27.50
N ARG A 54 37.97 5.44 27.80
CA ARG A 54 38.59 4.78 28.95
C ARG A 54 38.14 3.37 29.38
N ALA A 55 39.12 2.47 29.27
CA ALA A 55 39.17 1.17 29.91
C ALA A 55 38.98 1.24 31.44
N ALA A 56 38.16 0.33 31.97
CA ALA A 56 38.18 -0.07 33.37
C ALA A 56 38.29 -1.60 33.42
N ARG A 57 39.40 -2.09 33.99
CA ARG A 57 39.56 -3.48 34.44
C ARG A 57 38.49 -3.76 35.50
N SER A 58 37.69 -4.80 35.31
CA SER A 58 36.86 -5.37 36.37
C SER A 58 37.07 -6.89 36.40
N THR A 59 37.59 -7.37 37.52
CA THR A 59 37.86 -8.77 37.83
C THR A 59 36.53 -9.49 38.08
N ILE A 60 36.22 -10.52 37.27
CA ILE A 60 34.99 -11.31 37.39
C ILE A 60 35.25 -12.51 38.31
N PRO A 61 34.54 -12.67 39.46
CA PRO A 61 34.38 -13.97 40.07
C PRO A 61 33.33 -14.79 39.31
N LYS A 62 33.75 -15.99 38.93
CA LYS A 62 32.96 -17.05 38.30
C LYS A 62 31.95 -17.58 39.32
N THR A 63 30.65 -17.35 39.13
CA THR A 63 29.51 -18.30 38.98
C THR A 63 28.23 -17.50 39.21
N ILE A 64 27.28 -17.54 38.27
CA ILE A 64 25.82 -17.60 38.48
C ILE A 64 25.23 -17.79 37.08
N ARG A 65 24.64 -18.97 36.86
CA ARG A 65 23.81 -19.26 35.69
C ARG A 65 22.67 -18.23 35.64
N ARG A 66 22.64 -17.40 34.62
CA ARG A 66 21.42 -16.75 34.13
C ARG A 66 21.32 -17.05 32.66
N GLN A 67 20.20 -17.64 32.27
CA GLN A 67 19.80 -17.85 30.89
C GLN A 67 19.95 -16.53 30.13
N ALA A 68 20.73 -16.55 29.06
CA ALA A 68 20.66 -15.52 28.05
C ALA A 68 19.31 -15.70 27.34
N VAL A 69 18.39 -14.78 27.56
CA VAL A 69 17.28 -14.57 26.63
C VAL A 69 17.89 -14.07 25.32
N SER A 70 17.56 -14.76 24.24
CA SER A 70 18.15 -14.62 22.92
C SER A 70 17.88 -13.23 22.31
N ALA A 71 18.75 -12.25 22.57
CA ALA A 71 18.74 -10.95 21.90
C ALA A 71 19.46 -11.01 20.53
N THR A 72 19.23 -12.07 19.74
CA THR A 72 19.83 -12.23 18.40
C THR A 72 18.86 -12.73 17.32
N ALA A 73 17.56 -12.81 17.60
CA ALA A 73 16.55 -13.03 16.55
C ALA A 73 16.13 -11.72 15.84
N ASP A 74 16.25 -10.59 16.53
CA ASP A 74 15.63 -9.30 16.16
C ASP A 74 16.16 -8.66 14.86
N HIS A 75 17.44 -8.86 14.51
CA HIS A 75 18.06 -8.11 13.40
C HIS A 75 18.10 -8.85 12.04
N ALA A 76 17.69 -10.12 11.99
CA ALA A 76 17.63 -10.86 10.73
C ALA A 76 16.26 -10.70 10.05
N GLU A 77 15.19 -10.60 10.83
CA GLU A 77 13.81 -10.57 10.34
C GLU A 77 13.39 -9.18 9.85
N GLU A 78 14.00 -8.12 10.39
CA GLU A 78 13.73 -6.72 10.01
C GLU A 78 13.99 -6.41 8.51
N ARG A 79 14.87 -7.18 7.85
CA ARG A 79 15.20 -6.96 6.42
C ARG A 79 14.30 -7.73 5.45
N THR A 80 13.47 -8.64 5.94
CA THR A 80 12.51 -9.42 5.15
C THR A 80 11.06 -9.24 5.57
N ASN A 81 10.79 -8.57 6.70
CA ASN A 81 9.44 -8.32 7.20
C ASN A 81 8.59 -7.62 6.12
N PRO A 82 7.54 -8.28 5.58
CA PRO A 82 6.69 -7.67 4.59
C PRO A 82 5.94 -6.44 5.11
N ALA A 83 5.64 -6.37 6.41
CA ALA A 83 4.96 -5.26 7.05
C ALA A 83 5.74 -3.95 6.94
N ALA A 84 7.08 -4.01 6.93
CA ALA A 84 7.93 -2.83 6.75
C ALA A 84 7.67 -2.10 5.42
N ARG A 85 7.11 -2.78 4.42
CA ARG A 85 6.75 -2.18 3.12
C ARG A 85 5.42 -1.43 3.12
N LEU A 86 4.60 -1.66 4.15
CA LEU A 86 3.31 -1.00 4.33
C LEU A 86 3.47 0.46 4.80
N GLY A 87 4.57 0.75 5.50
CA GLY A 87 4.94 2.10 5.90
C GLY A 87 4.14 2.63 7.08
N PHE A 88 3.64 1.74 7.95
CA PHE A 88 3.13 2.12 9.26
C PHE A 88 4.26 2.63 10.16
N GLU A 89 3.92 3.51 11.09
CA GLU A 89 4.83 4.13 12.04
C GLU A 89 4.51 3.70 13.48
N PRO A 90 5.51 3.67 14.38
CA PRO A 90 5.29 3.38 15.79
C PRO A 90 4.26 4.32 16.43
N GLY A 91 3.33 3.77 17.20
CA GLY A 91 2.28 4.49 17.91
C GLY A 91 0.99 4.71 17.11
N GLN A 92 0.93 4.31 15.84
CA GLN A 92 -0.30 4.37 15.04
C GLN A 92 -1.31 3.31 15.43
N VAL A 93 -2.58 3.68 15.53
CA VAL A 93 -3.70 2.74 15.69
C VAL A 93 -4.03 2.17 14.32
N VAL A 94 -3.83 0.86 14.16
CA VAL A 94 -4.15 0.15 12.92
C VAL A 94 -5.31 -0.79 13.16
N GLN A 95 -6.39 -0.52 12.43
CA GLN A 95 -7.62 -1.27 12.44
C GLN A 95 -7.55 -2.44 11.47
N GLU A 96 -7.95 -3.62 11.91
CA GLU A 96 -8.15 -4.78 11.05
C GLU A 96 -9.63 -4.99 10.78
N ILE A 97 -9.97 -5.29 9.52
CA ILE A 97 -11.33 -5.57 9.06
C ILE A 97 -11.29 -6.79 8.13
N GLY A 98 -12.28 -7.69 8.25
CA GLY A 98 -12.41 -8.88 7.39
C GLY A 98 -11.47 -10.02 7.79
N PHE A 99 -11.06 -10.09 9.04
CA PHE A 99 -10.24 -11.19 9.54
C PHE A 99 -10.97 -12.54 9.41
N ASP A 100 -10.29 -13.57 8.91
CA ASP A 100 -10.77 -14.96 8.85
C ASP A 100 -9.55 -15.93 8.93
N ASP A 101 -9.74 -17.25 8.83
CA ASP A 101 -8.67 -18.25 9.04
C ASP A 101 -7.58 -18.23 7.96
N ASP A 102 -7.84 -17.62 6.80
CA ASP A 102 -6.92 -17.55 5.65
C ASP A 102 -5.97 -16.34 5.65
N VAL A 103 -6.04 -15.49 6.68
CA VAL A 103 -5.14 -14.34 6.84
C VAL A 103 -3.70 -14.76 7.11
N ASP A 104 -2.76 -13.86 6.81
CA ASP A 104 -1.34 -14.10 7.05
C ASP A 104 -0.93 -13.58 8.43
N HIS A 105 -0.75 -14.49 9.39
CA HIS A 105 -0.35 -14.14 10.76
C HIS A 105 1.04 -13.49 10.84
N GLU A 106 1.99 -13.90 10.00
CA GLU A 106 3.34 -13.31 9.98
C GLU A 106 3.27 -11.82 9.57
N LEU A 107 2.37 -11.47 8.63
CA LEU A 107 2.10 -10.08 8.28
C LEU A 107 1.52 -9.31 9.46
N ARG A 108 0.54 -9.87 10.18
CA ARG A 108 -0.09 -9.22 11.34
C ARG A 108 0.92 -8.97 12.45
N GLU A 109 1.63 -10.01 12.89
CA GLU A 109 2.69 -9.92 13.89
C GLU A 109 3.77 -8.90 13.48
N GLY A 110 4.09 -8.86 12.18
CA GLY A 110 5.02 -7.89 11.62
C GLY A 110 4.53 -6.45 11.68
N ILE A 111 3.22 -6.19 11.55
CA ILE A 111 2.61 -4.86 11.69
C ILE A 111 2.61 -4.46 13.16
N GLU A 112 2.17 -5.35 14.05
CA GLU A 112 2.11 -5.14 15.50
C GLU A 112 3.48 -4.78 16.08
N ALA A 113 4.53 -5.47 15.63
CA ALA A 113 5.91 -5.17 16.00
C ALA A 113 6.35 -3.76 15.56
N ILE A 114 5.85 -3.26 14.42
CA ILE A 114 6.19 -1.92 13.91
C ILE A 114 5.43 -0.84 14.67
N ILE A 115 4.11 -1.00 14.84
CA ILE A 115 3.28 -0.01 15.52
C ILE A 115 3.48 -0.03 17.05
N GLY A 116 3.99 -1.12 17.59
CA GLY A 116 4.29 -1.29 19.02
C GLY A 116 3.06 -1.60 19.87
N GLN A 117 1.97 -2.04 19.25
CA GLN A 117 0.70 -2.43 19.87
C GLN A 117 -0.02 -3.46 18.98
N ASP A 118 -1.00 -4.16 19.53
CA ASP A 118 -1.84 -5.10 18.78
C ASP A 118 -2.75 -4.37 17.77
N LEU A 119 -3.13 -5.07 16.70
CA LEU A 119 -4.15 -4.59 15.77
C LEU A 119 -5.50 -4.50 16.51
N VAL A 120 -6.24 -3.42 16.29
CA VAL A 120 -7.61 -3.29 16.82
C VAL A 120 -8.58 -3.95 15.84
N ASP A 121 -9.60 -4.63 16.37
CA ASP A 121 -10.60 -5.38 15.59
C ASP A 121 -11.86 -4.53 15.32
N GLU A 122 -12.75 -4.97 14.43
CA GLU A 122 -13.87 -4.20 13.88
C GLU A 122 -14.82 -3.55 14.91
N GLU A 123 -14.75 -3.98 16.17
CA GLU A 123 -15.48 -3.42 17.32
C GLU A 123 -14.85 -2.14 17.91
N TYR A 124 -13.75 -1.64 17.34
CA TYR A 124 -13.12 -0.39 17.79
C TYR A 124 -14.03 0.82 17.55
N ASP A 125 -14.29 1.59 18.61
CA ASP A 125 -15.27 2.70 18.62
C ASP A 125 -14.66 4.09 18.34
N ASP A 126 -13.36 4.16 18.03
CA ASP A 126 -12.66 5.42 17.71
C ASP A 126 -12.06 5.37 16.29
N VAL A 127 -11.42 6.46 15.85
CA VAL A 127 -10.81 6.52 14.51
C VAL A 127 -9.40 5.92 14.51
N ALA A 128 -9.06 5.23 13.43
CA ALA A 128 -7.74 4.62 13.22
C ALA A 128 -6.86 5.46 12.29
N ASP A 129 -5.54 5.48 12.54
CA ASP A 129 -4.54 6.07 11.65
C ASP A 129 -4.42 5.29 10.32
N GLY A 130 -4.69 3.99 10.37
CA GLY A 130 -4.65 3.11 9.22
C GLY A 130 -5.61 1.93 9.34
N VAL A 131 -6.04 1.39 8.21
CA VAL A 131 -6.86 0.19 8.15
C VAL A 131 -6.17 -0.86 7.30
N VAL A 132 -6.11 -2.10 7.79
CA VAL A 132 -5.82 -3.32 7.02
C VAL A 132 -7.15 -3.99 6.73
N LEU A 133 -7.55 -3.97 5.46
CA LEU A 133 -8.81 -4.55 5.00
C LEU A 133 -8.51 -5.83 4.25
N TRP A 134 -8.86 -6.98 4.83
CA TRP A 134 -8.83 -8.28 4.16
C TRP A 134 -10.13 -8.47 3.39
N PHE A 135 -10.06 -8.65 2.08
CA PHE A 135 -11.25 -8.72 1.25
C PHE A 135 -11.11 -9.78 0.15
N ARG A 136 -12.14 -10.61 0.02
CA ARG A 136 -12.31 -11.67 -0.99
C ARG A 136 -13.50 -11.32 -1.88
N ASP A 137 -13.51 -11.84 -3.10
CA ASP A 137 -14.64 -11.68 -4.03
C ASP A 137 -16.00 -12.13 -3.43
N GLU A 138 -15.98 -13.12 -2.53
CA GLU A 138 -17.19 -13.62 -1.87
C GLU A 138 -17.70 -12.77 -0.70
N ASP A 139 -16.89 -11.84 -0.18
CA ASP A 139 -17.23 -11.01 0.99
C ASP A 139 -18.30 -9.95 0.67
N GLY A 140 -18.58 -9.70 -0.61
CA GLY A 140 -19.65 -8.83 -1.06
C GLY A 140 -19.16 -7.73 -2.01
N ASP A 141 -19.70 -6.53 -1.86
CA ASP A 141 -19.34 -5.41 -2.72
C ASP A 141 -18.12 -4.64 -2.15
N LEU A 142 -17.03 -4.61 -2.91
CA LEU A 142 -15.80 -3.94 -2.51
C LEU A 142 -15.99 -2.43 -2.35
N THR A 143 -16.86 -1.81 -3.14
CA THR A 143 -17.09 -0.36 -3.05
C THR A 143 -17.74 -0.03 -1.72
N ASP A 144 -18.79 -0.76 -1.34
CA ASP A 144 -19.47 -0.56 -0.06
C ASP A 144 -18.50 -0.79 1.12
N ALA A 145 -17.71 -1.87 1.08
CA ALA A 145 -16.70 -2.15 2.10
C ALA A 145 -15.65 -1.03 2.22
N LEU A 146 -15.21 -0.44 1.10
CA LEU A 146 -14.30 0.70 1.10
C LEU A 146 -14.96 1.97 1.66
N VAL A 147 -16.23 2.23 1.33
CA VAL A 147 -16.99 3.37 1.86
C VAL A 147 -17.17 3.25 3.37
N ASP A 148 -17.49 2.06 3.87
CA ASP A 148 -17.60 1.78 5.30
C ASP A 148 -16.24 1.95 5.99
N THR A 149 -15.16 1.43 5.39
CA THR A 149 -13.79 1.54 5.91
C THR A 149 -13.32 3.00 6.04
N ILE A 150 -13.68 3.87 5.09
CA ILE A 150 -13.35 5.31 5.16
C ILE A 150 -13.93 5.96 6.41
N SER A 151 -15.09 5.51 6.89
CA SER A 151 -15.74 6.09 8.07
C SER A 151 -15.01 5.80 9.39
N LEU A 152 -14.19 4.72 9.42
CA LEU A 152 -13.38 4.31 10.56
C LEU A 152 -11.99 4.97 10.59
N LEU A 153 -11.64 5.70 9.52
CA LEU A 153 -10.29 6.21 9.29
C LEU A 153 -10.18 7.70 9.65
N GLU A 154 -9.04 8.11 10.22
CA GLU A 154 -8.77 9.52 10.47
C GLU A 154 -8.51 10.32 9.17
N ASP A 155 -8.50 11.66 9.26
CA ASP A 155 -8.15 12.52 8.12
C ASP A 155 -6.70 12.31 7.67
N GLY A 156 -6.55 11.71 6.49
CA GLY A 156 -5.23 11.42 5.92
C GLY A 156 -4.67 10.05 6.29
N GLY A 157 -5.48 9.20 6.94
CA GLY A 157 -5.14 7.80 7.14
C GLY A 157 -5.00 7.02 5.83
N VAL A 158 -4.48 5.80 5.95
CA VAL A 158 -4.21 4.91 4.82
C VAL A 158 -5.01 3.62 4.94
N ILE A 159 -5.59 3.16 3.83
CA ILE A 159 -6.22 1.84 3.74
C ILE A 159 -5.28 0.93 2.96
N TRP A 160 -4.90 -0.18 3.57
CA TRP A 160 -4.22 -1.29 2.91
C TRP A 160 -5.24 -2.38 2.61
N LEU A 161 -5.76 -2.36 1.38
CA LEU A 161 -6.64 -3.41 0.86
C LEU A 161 -5.81 -4.63 0.50
N LEU A 162 -6.01 -5.73 1.23
CA LEU A 162 -5.38 -7.01 1.01
C LEU A 162 -6.37 -7.91 0.28
N THR A 163 -5.93 -8.44 -0.86
CA THR A 163 -6.71 -9.36 -1.70
C THR A 163 -5.89 -10.63 -2.00
N PRO A 164 -6.55 -11.80 -2.15
CA PRO A 164 -5.87 -13.01 -2.58
C PRO A 164 -5.14 -12.78 -3.92
N LYS A 165 -4.06 -13.52 -4.17
CA LYS A 165 -3.34 -13.46 -5.46
C LYS A 165 -4.05 -14.20 -6.57
N THR A 166 -3.66 -13.93 -7.82
CA THR A 166 -4.19 -14.59 -9.01
C THR A 166 -4.16 -16.12 -8.88
N GLY A 167 -5.28 -16.76 -9.18
CA GLY A 167 -5.42 -18.22 -9.09
C GLY A 167 -5.73 -18.76 -7.69
N ARG A 168 -6.00 -17.88 -6.71
CA ARG A 168 -6.58 -18.24 -5.41
C ARG A 168 -8.08 -17.97 -5.41
N ASP A 169 -8.76 -18.64 -4.49
CA ASP A 169 -10.16 -18.37 -4.19
C ASP A 169 -10.29 -16.96 -3.61
N GLY A 170 -11.44 -16.32 -3.85
CA GLY A 170 -11.64 -14.92 -3.49
C GLY A 170 -10.77 -13.89 -4.25
N TYR A 171 -10.10 -14.27 -5.34
CA TYR A 171 -9.28 -13.34 -6.13
C TYR A 171 -10.12 -12.22 -6.77
N ILE A 172 -9.61 -10.99 -6.67
CA ILE A 172 -10.24 -9.80 -7.26
C ILE A 172 -9.32 -9.20 -8.32
N GLU A 173 -9.89 -8.85 -9.48
CA GLU A 173 -9.09 -8.25 -10.53
C GLU A 173 -8.65 -6.82 -10.15
N PRO A 174 -7.44 -6.38 -10.57
CA PRO A 174 -6.96 -5.04 -10.29
C PRO A 174 -7.86 -3.93 -10.88
N SER A 175 -8.61 -4.27 -11.94
CA SER A 175 -9.57 -3.36 -12.56
C SER A 175 -10.75 -3.07 -11.63
N ASP A 176 -11.33 -4.10 -11.00
CA ASP A 176 -12.41 -3.94 -10.02
C ASP A 176 -11.93 -3.17 -8.79
N ILE A 177 -10.71 -3.44 -8.31
CA ILE A 177 -10.10 -2.66 -7.22
C ILE A 177 -9.98 -1.18 -7.60
N SER A 178 -9.53 -0.89 -8.83
CA SER A 178 -9.39 0.49 -9.29
C SER A 178 -10.74 1.19 -9.46
N ASP A 179 -11.76 0.49 -9.94
CA ASP A 179 -13.11 1.03 -10.14
C ASP A 179 -13.81 1.30 -8.80
N ALA A 180 -13.74 0.33 -7.88
CA ALA A 180 -14.26 0.46 -6.53
C ALA A 180 -13.57 1.59 -5.76
N ALA A 181 -12.23 1.66 -5.81
CA ALA A 181 -11.48 2.75 -5.19
C ALA A 181 -11.90 4.11 -5.75
N GLN A 182 -12.05 4.24 -7.07
CA GLN A 182 -12.47 5.50 -7.69
C GLN A 182 -13.90 5.87 -7.27
N THR A 183 -14.81 4.90 -7.21
CA THR A 183 -16.21 5.12 -6.81
C THR A 183 -16.33 5.50 -5.34
N ALA A 184 -15.55 4.87 -4.46
CA ALA A 184 -15.41 5.24 -3.05
C ALA A 184 -14.68 6.59 -2.84
N GLY A 185 -14.18 7.22 -3.90
CA GLY A 185 -13.46 8.48 -3.84
C GLY A 185 -12.01 8.35 -3.35
N LEU A 186 -11.45 7.14 -3.31
CA LEU A 186 -10.07 6.85 -2.95
C LEU A 186 -9.13 6.93 -4.16
N SER A 187 -7.84 7.07 -3.88
CA SER A 187 -6.78 6.94 -4.88
C SER A 187 -5.86 5.78 -4.54
N GLN A 188 -5.72 4.83 -5.47
CA GLN A 188 -4.72 3.78 -5.35
C GLN A 188 -3.33 4.34 -5.68
N THR A 189 -2.38 4.18 -4.76
CA THR A 189 -1.04 4.80 -4.84
C THR A 189 0.09 3.81 -5.07
N LYS A 190 -0.08 2.57 -4.57
CA LYS A 190 0.96 1.54 -4.60
C LYS A 190 0.29 0.18 -4.49
N SER A 191 0.81 -0.80 -5.20
CA SER A 191 0.43 -2.21 -5.02
C SER A 191 1.68 -3.04 -4.84
N ILE A 192 1.71 -3.91 -3.83
CA ILE A 192 2.84 -4.77 -3.48
C ILE A 192 2.38 -6.16 -3.04
N SER A 193 3.22 -7.16 -3.23
CA SER A 193 3.04 -8.44 -2.55
C SER A 193 3.36 -8.26 -1.06
N VAL A 194 2.38 -8.51 -0.20
CA VAL A 194 2.52 -8.38 1.26
C VAL A 194 2.68 -9.72 1.94
N ALA A 195 2.17 -10.80 1.36
CA ALA A 195 2.36 -12.14 1.89
C ALA A 195 2.58 -13.14 0.76
N LYS A 196 2.71 -14.42 1.13
CA LYS A 196 2.80 -15.50 0.15
C LYS A 196 1.55 -15.55 -0.72
N GLU A 197 0.37 -15.43 -0.10
CA GLU A 197 -0.93 -15.58 -0.75
C GLU A 197 -1.66 -14.25 -0.99
N TRP A 198 -1.20 -13.16 -0.37
CA TRP A 198 -1.88 -11.87 -0.39
C TRP A 198 -1.12 -10.77 -1.14
N SER A 199 -1.88 -9.95 -1.86
CA SER A 199 -1.43 -8.72 -2.50
C SER A 199 -2.06 -7.52 -1.79
N GLY A 200 -1.26 -6.52 -1.45
CA GLY A 200 -1.71 -5.29 -0.79
C GLY A 200 -1.76 -4.11 -1.77
N SER A 201 -2.88 -3.39 -1.74
CA SER A 201 -3.11 -2.14 -2.46
C SER A 201 -3.27 -0.99 -1.46
N ARG A 202 -2.40 0.02 -1.60
CA ARG A 202 -2.43 1.24 -0.78
C ARG A 202 -3.41 2.23 -1.36
N LEU A 203 -4.52 2.44 -0.67
CA LEU A 203 -5.55 3.40 -1.00
C LEU A 203 -5.47 4.58 -0.02
N VAL A 204 -5.61 5.80 -0.54
CA VAL A 204 -5.64 7.00 0.28
C VAL A 204 -6.89 7.81 -0.04
N ALA A 205 -7.54 8.30 1.01
CA ALA A 205 -8.60 9.29 0.85
C ALA A 205 -7.96 10.63 0.41
N PRO A 206 -8.52 11.32 -0.60
CA PRO A 206 -8.11 12.67 -0.88
C PRO A 206 -8.44 13.51 0.35
N LYS A 207 -7.43 14.23 0.87
CA LYS A 207 -7.62 15.16 1.98
C LYS A 207 -8.81 16.04 1.67
N ALA A 208 -9.82 16.05 2.54
CA ALA A 208 -11.07 16.79 2.36
C ALA A 208 -10.77 18.30 2.35
N GLY A 209 -10.27 18.78 1.22
CA GLY A 209 -9.71 20.09 1.02
C GLY A 209 -10.68 20.98 0.26
N ARG A 210 -11.51 21.70 1.01
CA ARG A 210 -12.15 22.97 0.65
C ARG A 210 -13.31 22.89 -0.36
N ARG A 211 -14.54 22.89 0.17
CA ARG A 211 -15.67 23.60 -0.44
C ARG A 211 -15.90 24.90 0.31
#